data_AF-A0A2V7X6B3-F1
#
_entry.id   AF-A0A2V7X6B3-F1
#
_cell.length_a   1.000
_cell.length_b   1.000
_cell.length_c   1.000
_cell.angle_alpha   90.00
_cell.angle_beta   90.00
_cell.angle_gamma   90.00
#
_symmetry.space_group_name_H-M   'P 1'
#
loop_
_entity.id
_entity.type
_entity.pdbx_description
1 polymer ?
#
loop_
_entity_poly.entity_id
_entity_poly.type
_entity_poly.pdbx_seq_one_letter_code
_entity_poly.pdbx_strand_id
1 'polypeptide(L)'
;NGQAFRDMLANMAHGAKIAMLGIPAREMAIDWNTVIFSMLTIKGIYGREMYETWYKMTVMLHSGLDIKPVITHRFPYTEFERAFEVMDSGNSGRVLLNWE
;
A
#
# COMPACT_ATOMS: atom_id res chain seq x y z
N ASN A 1 -0.13 4.13 13.14
CA ASN A 1 -1.23 3.72 12.24
C ASN A 1 -2.59 4.29 12.63
N GLY A 2 -3.01 4.20 13.90
CA GLY A 2 -4.32 4.73 14.33
C GLY A 2 -4.57 6.22 14.07
N GLN A 3 -3.55 7.05 14.30
CA GLN A 3 -3.63 8.48 14.04
C GLN A 3 -3.79 8.80 12.54
N ALA A 4 -2.98 8.18 11.69
CA ALA A 4 -3.03 8.40 10.24
C ALA A 4 -4.41 8.10 9.63
N PHE A 5 -5.11 7.06 10.12
CA PHE A 5 -6.46 6.76 9.65
C PHE A 5 -7.48 7.83 10.09
N ARG A 6 -7.38 8.33 11.33
CA ARG A 6 -8.22 9.44 11.81
C ARG A 6 -7.96 10.73 11.05
N ASP A 7 -6.69 11.03 10.76
CA ASP A 7 -6.31 12.20 9.98
C ASP A 7 -6.88 12.10 8.56
N MET A 8 -6.83 10.92 7.94
CA MET A 8 -7.48 10.68 6.65
C MET A 8 -8.99 10.92 6.73
N LEU A 9 -9.70 10.36 7.72
CA LEU A 9 -11.14 10.57 7.91
C LEU A 9 -11.52 12.06 8.00
N ALA A 10 -10.74 12.84 8.76
CA ALA A 10 -10.96 14.27 8.95
C ALA A 10 -10.74 15.10 7.66
N ASN A 11 -9.99 14.57 6.69
CA ASN A 11 -9.67 15.25 5.43
C ASN A 11 -10.45 14.70 4.22
N MET A 12 -11.40 13.78 4.43
CA MET A 12 -12.25 13.28 3.35
C MET A 12 -13.37 14.26 3.00
N ALA A 13 -13.69 14.36 1.72
CA ALA A 13 -14.91 15.02 1.25
C ALA A 13 -16.17 14.21 1.61
N HIS A 14 -17.33 14.87 1.67
CA HIS A 14 -18.63 14.20 1.80
C HIS A 14 -18.87 13.22 0.65
N GLY A 15 -19.34 12.01 0.95
CA GLY A 15 -19.61 10.94 -0.01
C GLY A 15 -18.36 10.20 -0.50
N ALA A 16 -17.19 10.46 0.08
CA ALA A 16 -15.94 9.87 -0.40
C ALA A 16 -15.79 8.38 -0.05
N LYS A 17 -14.92 7.70 -0.81
CA LYS A 17 -14.63 6.27 -0.69
C LYS A 17 -13.21 6.06 -0.18
N ILE A 18 -13.08 5.20 0.82
CA ILE A 18 -11.81 4.81 1.43
C ILE A 18 -11.56 3.34 1.12
N ALA A 19 -10.41 3.04 0.51
CA ALA A 19 -9.92 1.69 0.31
C ALA A 19 -8.93 1.34 1.42
N MET A 20 -9.28 0.39 2.29
CA MET A 20 -8.50 0.00 3.46
C MET A 20 -7.63 -1.21 3.15
N LEU A 21 -6.35 -0.97 2.84
CA LEU A 21 -5.34 -2.01 2.58
C LEU A 21 -4.41 -2.28 3.78
N GLY A 22 -4.04 -1.23 4.52
CA GLY A 22 -3.16 -1.35 5.69
C GLY A 22 -3.79 -2.21 6.81
N ILE A 23 -2.95 -3.00 7.49
CA ILE A 23 -3.38 -3.85 8.60
C ILE A 23 -3.06 -3.14 9.93
N PRO A 24 -4.07 -2.77 10.75
CA PRO A 24 -3.82 -2.22 12.08
C PRO A 24 -3.15 -3.27 12.98
N ALA A 25 -2.04 -2.91 13.62
CA ALA A 25 -1.35 -3.81 14.56
C ALA A 25 -2.13 -4.02 15.88
N ARG A 26 -3.12 -3.15 16.15
CA ARG A 26 -3.95 -3.15 17.36
C ARG A 26 -5.33 -2.60 17.00
N GLU A 27 -6.29 -2.77 17.91
CA GLU A 27 -7.59 -2.12 17.80
C GLU A 27 -7.45 -0.59 17.64
N MET A 28 -8.35 -0.01 16.86
CA MET A 28 -8.31 1.39 16.47
C MET A 28 -9.71 1.99 16.58
N ALA A 29 -9.89 2.88 17.55
CA ALA A 29 -11.10 3.68 17.66
C ALA A 29 -11.12 4.82 16.62
N ILE A 30 -12.29 5.06 16.06
CA ILE A 30 -12.59 6.14 15.11
C ILE A 30 -13.87 6.86 15.51
N ASP A 31 -14.04 8.10 15.07
CA ASP A 31 -15.30 8.82 15.23
C ASP A 31 -16.29 8.43 14.12
N TRP A 32 -17.33 7.69 14.52
CA TRP A 32 -18.39 7.27 13.61
C TRP A 32 -19.30 8.42 13.18
N ASN A 33 -19.37 9.53 13.91
CA ASN A 33 -20.13 10.70 13.47
C ASN A 33 -19.56 11.23 12.15
N THR A 34 -18.23 11.37 12.06
CA THR A 34 -17.55 11.74 10.83
C THR A 34 -17.88 10.79 9.68
N VAL A 35 -17.87 9.47 9.91
CA VAL A 35 -18.20 8.48 8.87
C VAL A 35 -19.65 8.62 8.39
N ILE A 36 -20.60 8.75 9.33
CA ILE A 36 -22.04 8.79 9.04
C ILE A 36 -22.44 10.12 8.39
N PHE A 37 -22.11 11.25 9.01
CA PHE A 37 -22.52 12.56 8.53
C PHE A 37 -21.75 13.00 7.28
N SER A 38 -20.54 12.47 7.07
CA SER A 38 -19.83 12.63 5.79
C SER A 38 -20.17 11.56 4.77
N MET A 39 -21.11 10.65 5.03
CA MET A 39 -21.52 9.57 4.12
C MET A 39 -20.33 8.79 3.54
N LEU A 40 -19.32 8.49 4.36
CA LEU A 40 -18.10 7.84 3.90
C LEU A 40 -18.34 6.34 3.67
N THR A 41 -17.80 5.82 2.57
CA THR A 41 -17.78 4.37 2.29
C THR A 41 -16.39 3.82 2.56
N ILE A 42 -16.26 2.90 3.52
CA ILE A 42 -15.00 2.23 3.83
C ILE A 42 -15.06 0.79 3.29
N LYS A 43 -14.15 0.44 2.38
CA LYS A 43 -14.05 -0.90 1.79
C LYS A 43 -12.70 -1.53 2.13
N GLY A 44 -12.72 -2.68 2.80
CA GLY A 44 -11.51 -3.50 3.00
C GLY A 44 -11.01 -4.07 1.68
N ILE A 45 -9.70 -4.00 1.45
CA ILE A 45 -9.02 -4.62 0.30
C ILE A 45 -8.19 -5.78 0.81
N TYR A 46 -8.53 -6.99 0.36
CA TYR A 46 -7.78 -8.20 0.67
C TYR A 46 -7.09 -8.71 -0.59
N GLY A 47 -5.75 -8.72 -0.57
CA GLY A 47 -4.95 -9.17 -1.70
C GLY A 47 -5.24 -8.37 -2.97
N ARG A 48 -5.78 -9.04 -3.99
CA ARG A 48 -6.08 -8.48 -5.30
C ARG A 48 -7.31 -9.12 -5.92
N GLU A 49 -8.01 -8.39 -6.78
CA GLU A 49 -9.05 -9.00 -7.62
C GLU A 49 -8.37 -9.86 -8.68
N MET A 50 -8.60 -11.18 -8.62
CA MET A 50 -7.90 -12.13 -9.48
C MET A 50 -8.16 -11.84 -10.96
N TYR A 51 -7.11 -11.96 -11.76
CA TYR A 51 -7.05 -11.69 -13.21
C TYR A 51 -7.26 -10.23 -13.61
N GLU A 52 -8.34 -9.59 -13.15
CA GLU A 52 -8.70 -8.20 -13.51
C GLU A 52 -7.59 -7.20 -13.19
N THR A 53 -7.06 -7.23 -11.97
CA THR A 53 -5.99 -6.32 -11.57
C THR A 53 -4.67 -6.59 -12.28
N TRP A 54 -4.39 -7.83 -12.67
CA TRP A 54 -3.22 -8.16 -13.49
C TRP A 54 -3.33 -7.56 -14.87
N TYR A 55 -4.50 -7.71 -15.52
CA TYR A 55 -4.74 -7.14 -16.82
C TYR A 55 -4.56 -5.61 -16.79
N LYS A 56 -5.17 -4.94 -15.80
CA LYS A 56 -5.02 -3.49 -15.60
C LYS A 56 -3.55 -3.10 -15.41
N MET A 57 -2.79 -3.81 -14.57
CA MET A 57 -1.37 -3.54 -14.36
C MET A 57 -0.56 -3.70 -15.65
N THR A 58 -0.77 -4.77 -16.41
CA THR A 58 -0.10 -5.01 -17.69
C THR A 58 -0.40 -3.89 -18.69
N VAL A 59 -1.67 -3.48 -18.80
CA VAL A 59 -2.06 -2.33 -19.65
C VAL A 59 -1.34 -1.06 -19.21
N MET A 60 -1.34 -0.73 -17.91
CA MET A 60 -0.67 0.47 -17.40
C MET A 60 0.84 0.48 -17.74
N LEU A 61 1.53 -0.65 -17.60
CA LEU A 61 2.94 -0.77 -17.98
C LEU A 61 3.16 -0.57 -19.49
N HIS A 62 2.32 -1.19 -20.33
CA HIS A 62 2.39 -0.99 -21.78
C HIS A 62 2.03 0.44 -22.21
N SER A 63 1.16 1.12 -21.45
CA SER A 63 0.79 2.52 -21.67
C SER A 63 1.83 3.53 -21.14
N GLY A 64 2.97 3.05 -20.61
CA GLY A 64 4.11 3.90 -20.24
C GLY A 64 4.24 4.21 -18.75
N LEU A 65 3.51 3.52 -17.86
CA LEU A 65 3.79 3.60 -16.42
C LEU A 65 5.18 3.02 -16.12
N ASP A 66 6.14 3.87 -15.77
CA ASP A 66 7.46 3.43 -15.32
C ASP A 66 7.48 3.16 -13.82
N ILE A 67 7.57 1.87 -13.45
CA ILE A 67 7.69 1.44 -12.06
C ILE A 67 9.15 1.25 -11.62
N LYS A 68 10.15 1.40 -12.49
CA LYS A 68 11.55 1.17 -12.14
C LYS A 68 12.03 1.98 -10.93
N PRO A 69 11.62 3.25 -10.71
CA PRO A 69 12.07 4.03 -9.56
C PRO A 69 11.68 3.47 -8.19
N VAL A 70 10.65 2.60 -8.12
CA VAL A 70 10.29 1.96 -6.84
C VAL A 70 11.33 0.93 -6.41
N ILE A 71 12.15 0.43 -7.35
CA ILE A 71 13.26 -0.50 -7.07
C ILE A 71 14.47 0.33 -6.66
N THR A 72 14.86 0.21 -5.40
CA THR A 72 15.94 1.02 -4.82
C THR A 72 17.23 0.24 -4.68
N HIS A 73 17.15 -1.08 -4.47
CA HIS A 73 18.30 -1.93 -4.20
C HIS A 73 18.22 -3.26 -4.95
N ARG A 74 19.38 -3.79 -5.31
CA ARG A 74 19.55 -5.10 -5.95
C ARG A 74 20.72 -5.81 -5.29
N PHE A 75 20.50 -7.06 -4.88
CA PHE A 75 21.52 -7.92 -4.28
C PHE A 75 21.52 -9.28 -4.98
N PRO A 76 22.65 -10.00 -5.02
CA PRO A 76 22.60 -11.44 -5.32
C PRO A 76 21.82 -12.16 -4.21
N TYR A 77 21.16 -13.27 -4.53
CA TYR A 77 20.34 -14.02 -3.58
C TYR A 77 21.14 -14.53 -2.37
N THR A 78 22.46 -14.72 -2.53
CA THR A 78 23.39 -15.12 -1.48
C THR A 78 23.59 -14.04 -0.42
N GLU A 79 23.32 -12.76 -0.73
CA GLU A 79 23.38 -11.63 0.20
C GLU A 79 21.99 -11.28 0.77
N PHE A 80 21.11 -12.27 0.92
CA PHE A 80 19.75 -12.03 1.41
C PHE A 80 19.75 -11.36 2.80
N GLU A 81 20.64 -11.72 3.72
CA GLU A 81 20.71 -11.13 5.07
C GLU A 81 20.89 -9.60 4.99
N ARG A 82 21.86 -9.14 4.20
CA ARG A 82 22.09 -7.72 3.94
C ARG A 82 20.87 -7.05 3.28
N ALA A 83 20.22 -7.75 2.36
CA ALA A 83 19.00 -7.23 1.72
C ALA A 83 17.85 -7.03 2.73
N PHE A 84 17.71 -7.95 3.69
CA PHE A 84 16.73 -7.83 4.78
C PHE A 84 17.09 -6.70 5.75
N GLU A 85 18.36 -6.53 6.12
CA GLU A 85 18.82 -5.41 6.96
C GLU A 85 18.49 -4.04 6.32
N VAL A 86 18.73 -3.90 5.01
CA VAL A 86 18.38 -2.68 4.27
C VAL A 86 16.87 -2.44 4.27
N MET A 87 16.07 -3.50 4.11
CA MET A 87 14.61 -3.40 4.16
C MET A 87 14.11 -2.97 5.54
N ASP A 88 14.65 -3.56 6.60
CA ASP A 88 14.25 -3.28 7.99
C ASP A 88 14.65 -1.86 8.45
N SER A 89 15.72 -1.30 7.87
CA SER A 89 16.15 0.08 8.14
C SER A 89 15.08 1.15 7.81
N GLY A 90 14.06 0.80 7.01
CA GLY A 90 13.04 1.73 6.52
C GLY A 90 13.52 2.70 5.44
N ASN A 91 14.82 2.72 5.13
CA ASN A 91 15.42 3.56 4.08
C ASN A 91 15.52 2.82 2.74
N SER A 92 14.43 2.14 2.35
CA SER A 92 14.35 1.41 1.08
C SER A 92 12.94 1.51 0.49
N GLY A 93 12.85 1.34 -0.84
CA GLY A 93 11.60 1.12 -1.55
C GLY A 93 11.34 -0.38 -1.71
N ARG A 94 11.61 -0.89 -2.91
CA ARG A 94 11.63 -2.33 -3.20
C ARG A 94 13.06 -2.83 -3.36
N VAL A 95 13.38 -3.93 -2.68
CA VAL A 95 14.65 -4.66 -2.79
C VAL A 95 14.44 -5.89 -3.69
N LEU A 96 15.35 -6.13 -4.63
CA LEU A 96 15.33 -7.31 -5.49
C LEU A 96 16.51 -8.23 -5.20
N LEU A 97 16.24 -9.53 -5.14
CA LEU A 97 17.26 -10.57 -5.10
C LEU A 97 17.41 -11.19 -6.48
N ASN A 98 18.64 -11.21 -7.01
CA ASN A 98 18.97 -11.85 -8.28
C ASN A 98 19.42 -13.29 -8.05
N TRP A 99 18.92 -14.21 -8.89
CA TRP A 99 19.20 -15.65 -8.84
C TRP A 99 20.14 -16.11 -9.95
N GLU A 100 20.48 -15.22 -10.87
CA GLU A 100 21.53 -15.40 -11.88
C GLU A 100 22.93 -15.20 -11.28
#